data_AF-A0A432F8D2-F1
#
_entry.id   AF-A0A432F8D2-F1
#
_cell.length_a   1.000
_cell.length_b   1.000
_cell.length_c   1.000
_cell.angle_alpha   90.00
_cell.angle_beta   90.00
_cell.angle_gamma   90.00
#
_symmetry.space_group_name_H-M   'P 1'
#
loop_
_entity.id
_entity.type
_entity.pdbx_description
1 polymer ?
#
loop_
_entity_poly.entity_id
_entity_poly.type
_entity_poly.pdbx_seq_one_letter_code
_entity_poly.pdbx_strand_id
1 'polypeptide(L)'
;VPVEAKGYGSALMGGIAAARGRFVIMGDADDSYDFSALMPFIEELRDGCDLVMGNRFKGGIAPGAMPPLHRYLGNPVLSGLGRLFFRCPAGDFHCGLRGFSRAAYDRMKLQTTGMEFAGEMVVKATLLGLRIAEVPTTLSPDGRSRPPHLRSWRDGWRNLRFMLLFSPRWLFLYPGLLLMLIGLGVGGWLLPEARQLGQAKLDVHTLAYSALAVLLGFQSVLFALYTRTFAIKQGLLHESPTLNKPSRFITLETGLAVGGVLMLVGFGGSVSATLGWSEKDFGQLNPSVVLRQVIPSILALALGFQIVLGSFFLSVLGLESKGGAG
;
A
#
# COMPACT_ATOMS: atom_id res chain seq x y z
N VAL A 1 28.07 -21.13 8.31
CA VAL A 1 26.97 -21.09 9.30
C VAL A 1 25.86 -21.96 8.76
N PRO A 2 25.47 -23.05 9.43
CA PRO A 2 24.35 -23.85 8.99
C PRO A 2 23.04 -23.06 9.16
N VAL A 3 22.21 -23.02 8.12
CA VAL A 3 20.86 -22.43 8.13
C VAL A 3 19.89 -23.50 7.66
N GLU A 4 19.02 -23.98 8.56
CA GLU A 4 18.10 -25.09 8.27
C GLU A 4 16.97 -24.68 7.30
N ALA A 5 16.48 -23.45 7.43
CA ALA A 5 15.40 -22.93 6.60
C ALA A 5 15.90 -22.54 5.20
N LYS A 6 15.27 -23.10 4.15
CA LYS A 6 15.53 -22.71 2.76
C LYS A 6 14.99 -21.30 2.49
N GLY A 7 15.72 -20.51 1.69
CA GLY A 7 15.28 -19.19 1.23
C GLY A 7 16.42 -18.17 1.19
N TYR A 8 16.34 -17.21 0.27
CA TYR A 8 17.33 -16.15 0.13
C TYR A 8 17.44 -15.31 1.42
N GLY A 9 16.31 -14.84 1.95
CA GLY A 9 16.24 -14.13 3.21
C GLY A 9 16.74 -14.96 4.38
N SER A 10 16.37 -16.25 4.48
CA SER A 10 16.86 -17.14 5.54
C SER A 10 18.40 -17.24 5.56
N ALA A 11 19.01 -17.43 4.38
CA ALA A 11 20.46 -17.50 4.26
C ALA A 11 21.14 -16.19 4.67
N LEU A 12 20.59 -15.04 4.23
CA LEU A 12 21.09 -13.72 4.63
C LEU A 12 20.94 -13.49 6.13
N MET A 13 19.78 -13.78 6.72
CA MET A 13 19.55 -13.63 8.16
C MET A 13 20.53 -14.46 8.99
N GLY A 14 20.80 -15.71 8.59
CA GLY A 14 21.79 -16.55 9.25
C GLY A 14 23.22 -16.00 9.13
N GLY A 15 23.59 -15.51 7.94
CA GLY A 15 24.89 -14.85 7.72
C GLY A 15 25.04 -13.57 8.55
N ILE A 16 24.01 -12.73 8.57
CA ILE A 16 23.98 -11.48 9.34
C ILE A 16 24.02 -11.77 10.83
N ALA A 17 23.32 -12.79 11.32
CA ALA A 17 23.36 -13.17 12.73
C ALA A 17 24.76 -13.61 13.18
N ALA A 18 25.50 -14.31 12.32
CA ALA A 18 26.86 -14.76 12.62
C ALA A 18 27.94 -13.69 12.43
N ALA A 19 27.66 -12.62 11.69
CA ALA A 19 28.61 -11.54 11.47
C ALA A 19 28.95 -10.82 12.78
N ARG A 20 30.23 -10.55 13.06
CA ARG A 20 30.67 -9.88 14.31
C ARG A 20 30.96 -8.39 14.16
N GLY A 21 30.86 -7.87 12.94
CA GLY A 21 31.13 -6.46 12.64
C GLY A 21 30.04 -5.52 13.15
N ARG A 22 30.43 -4.27 13.43
CA ARG A 22 29.51 -3.14 13.65
C ARG A 22 28.69 -2.82 12.39
N PHE A 23 29.33 -2.97 11.23
CA PHE A 23 28.76 -2.80 9.91
C PHE A 23 28.76 -4.14 9.20
N VAL A 24 27.69 -4.40 8.44
CA VAL A 24 27.54 -5.61 7.64
C VAL A 24 27.29 -5.17 6.21
N ILE A 25 28.06 -5.72 5.27
CA ILE A 25 27.83 -5.58 3.84
C ILE A 25 27.39 -6.94 3.32
N MET A 26 26.32 -6.96 2.53
CA MET A 26 25.83 -8.12 1.82
C MET A 26 25.81 -7.86 0.32
N GLY A 27 26.04 -8.89 -0.47
CA GLY A 27 25.98 -8.86 -1.93
C GLY A 27 25.81 -10.27 -2.49
N ASP A 28 25.51 -10.35 -3.78
CA ASP A 28 25.35 -11.62 -4.47
C ASP A 28 26.71 -12.30 -4.70
N ALA A 29 26.79 -13.61 -4.46
CA ALA A 29 28.04 -14.39 -4.52
C ALA A 29 28.31 -15.00 -5.91
N ASP A 30 27.98 -14.27 -6.97
CA ASP A 30 28.02 -14.72 -8.37
C ASP A 30 28.95 -13.88 -9.26
N ASP A 31 29.90 -13.18 -8.64
CA ASP A 31 30.89 -12.29 -9.27
C ASP A 31 30.28 -11.07 -10.00
N SER A 32 29.00 -10.78 -9.77
CA SER A 32 28.35 -9.61 -10.35
C SER A 32 28.76 -8.28 -9.71
N TYR A 33 29.36 -8.33 -8.50
CA TYR A 33 29.84 -7.17 -7.75
C TYR A 33 31.31 -7.34 -7.33
N ASP A 34 32.06 -6.24 -7.41
CA ASP A 34 33.43 -6.17 -6.92
C ASP A 34 33.47 -5.82 -5.43
N PHE A 35 33.72 -6.82 -4.58
CA PHE A 35 33.85 -6.65 -3.14
C PHE A 35 35.17 -5.99 -2.70
N SER A 36 36.11 -5.69 -3.61
CA SER A 36 37.28 -4.87 -3.29
C SER A 36 36.93 -3.37 -3.21
N ALA A 37 35.85 -2.95 -3.87
CA ALA A 37 35.40 -1.56 -3.96
C ALA A 37 34.37 -1.15 -2.88
N LEU A 38 34.45 -1.72 -1.67
CA LEU A 38 33.47 -1.49 -0.60
C LEU A 38 33.74 -0.26 0.28
N MET A 39 34.89 0.40 0.14
CA MET A 39 35.24 1.55 0.98
C MET A 39 34.19 2.66 1.01
N PRO A 40 33.57 3.07 -0.11
CA PRO A 40 32.53 4.09 -0.08
C PRO A 40 31.29 3.69 0.74
N PHE A 41 30.94 2.39 0.79
CA PHE A 41 29.86 1.91 1.67
C PHE A 41 30.22 2.07 3.14
N ILE A 42 31.48 1.77 3.50
CA ILE A 42 31.97 1.89 4.87
C ILE A 42 32.05 3.34 5.30
N GLU A 43 32.46 4.25 4.41
CA GLU A 43 32.51 5.69 4.67
C GLU A 43 31.13 6.25 4.99
N GLU A 44 30.13 5.98 4.16
CA GLU A 44 28.73 6.40 4.41
C GLU A 44 28.18 5.84 5.73
N LEU A 45 28.48 4.58 6.05
CA LEU A 45 28.09 3.97 7.33
C LEU A 45 28.80 4.60 8.53
N ARG A 46 30.04 5.09 8.36
CA ARG A 46 30.82 5.80 9.39
C ARG A 46 30.31 7.22 9.61
N ASP A 47 29.87 7.89 8.55
CA ASP A 47 29.14 9.18 8.60
C ASP A 47 27.74 9.02 9.21
N GLY A 48 27.38 7.77 9.48
CA GLY A 48 26.29 7.32 10.31
C GLY A 48 25.01 7.08 9.53
N CYS A 49 25.10 6.91 8.22
CA CYS A 49 24.03 6.26 7.47
C CYS A 49 23.74 4.88 8.09
N ASP A 50 22.45 4.57 8.20
CA ASP A 50 21.96 3.32 8.79
C ASP A 50 21.93 2.20 7.75
N LEU A 51 21.60 2.57 6.50
CA LEU A 51 21.52 1.70 5.33
C LEU A 51 22.15 2.41 4.13
N VAL A 52 23.02 1.71 3.41
CA VAL A 52 23.68 2.19 2.20
C VAL A 52 23.33 1.23 1.07
N MET A 53 22.69 1.78 0.05
CA MET A 53 22.25 1.03 -1.13
C MET A 53 23.27 1.19 -2.24
N GLY A 54 23.67 0.10 -2.89
CA GLY A 54 24.35 0.20 -4.18
C GLY A 54 23.41 0.77 -5.24
N ASN A 55 23.95 1.51 -6.20
CA ASN A 55 23.19 2.06 -7.31
C ASN A 55 23.86 1.73 -8.65
N ARG A 56 23.29 0.74 -9.34
CA ARG A 56 23.80 0.24 -10.63
C ARG A 56 23.56 1.23 -11.77
N PHE A 57 22.52 2.04 -11.67
CA PHE A 57 22.22 3.07 -12.66
C PHE A 57 23.17 4.26 -12.60
N LYS A 58 23.78 4.53 -11.42
CA LYS A 58 24.82 5.55 -11.24
C LYS A 58 26.24 5.00 -11.50
N GLY A 59 26.53 3.77 -11.07
CA GLY A 59 27.87 3.17 -11.21
C GLY A 59 28.16 2.57 -12.58
N GLY A 60 27.13 2.11 -13.28
CA GLY A 60 27.24 1.52 -14.61
C GLY A 60 26.83 0.05 -14.64
N ILE A 61 26.31 -0.37 -15.79
CA ILE A 61 25.88 -1.75 -16.05
C ILE A 61 26.64 -2.24 -17.28
N ALA A 62 27.54 -3.20 -17.08
CA ALA A 62 28.35 -3.76 -18.15
C ALA A 62 27.48 -4.45 -19.23
N PRO A 63 27.96 -4.53 -20.48
CA PRO A 63 27.25 -5.26 -21.54
C PRO A 63 26.99 -6.71 -21.12
N GLY A 64 25.75 -7.18 -21.29
CA GLY A 64 25.34 -8.53 -20.89
C GLY A 64 25.03 -8.72 -19.40
N ALA A 65 25.32 -7.74 -18.54
CA ALA A 65 25.12 -7.86 -17.08
C ALA A 65 23.66 -7.76 -16.62
N MET A 66 22.78 -7.16 -17.44
CA MET A 66 21.36 -7.04 -17.12
C MET A 66 20.49 -7.13 -18.38
N PRO A 67 19.41 -7.92 -18.37
CA PRO A 67 18.45 -7.94 -19.47
C PRO A 67 17.86 -6.55 -19.75
N PRO A 68 17.64 -6.15 -21.02
CA PRO A 68 17.08 -4.84 -21.37
C PRO A 68 15.76 -4.53 -20.67
N LEU A 69 14.88 -5.54 -20.54
CA LEU A 69 13.60 -5.40 -19.83
C LEU A 69 13.81 -4.97 -18.37
N HIS A 70 14.79 -5.53 -17.68
CA HIS A 70 15.07 -5.20 -16.27
C HIS A 70 15.77 -3.84 -16.16
N ARG A 71 16.69 -3.55 -17.09
CA ARG A 71 17.47 -2.30 -17.12
C ARG A 71 16.61 -1.07 -17.39
N TYR A 72 15.70 -1.14 -18.36
CA TYR A 72 14.95 0.03 -18.82
C TYR A 72 13.52 0.11 -18.30
N LEU A 73 12.92 -1.01 -17.89
CA LEU A 73 11.53 -1.03 -17.43
C LEU A 73 11.40 -1.57 -16.00
N GLY A 74 11.77 -2.83 -15.76
CA GLY A 74 11.50 -3.52 -14.49
C GLY A 74 12.06 -2.80 -13.28
N ASN A 75 13.39 -2.69 -13.18
CA ASN A 75 14.04 -2.09 -12.02
C ASN A 75 13.77 -0.58 -11.89
N PRO A 76 13.80 0.23 -12.97
CA PRO A 76 13.47 1.66 -12.86
C PRO A 76 12.04 1.93 -12.41
N VAL A 77 11.05 1.20 -12.96
CA VAL A 77 9.64 1.39 -12.59
C VAL A 77 9.40 0.94 -11.15
N LEU A 78 9.87 -0.25 -10.76
CA LEU A 78 9.70 -0.74 -9.39
C LEU A 78 10.43 0.13 -8.37
N SER A 79 11.62 0.63 -8.70
CA SER A 79 12.33 1.59 -7.85
C SER A 79 11.57 2.92 -7.77
N GLY A 80 11.01 3.40 -8.87
CA GLY A 80 10.14 4.58 -8.90
C GLY A 80 8.90 4.42 -8.02
N LEU A 81 8.25 3.24 -8.05
CA LEU A 81 7.14 2.91 -7.16
C LEU A 81 7.57 2.86 -5.70
N GLY A 82 8.73 2.27 -5.38
CA GLY A 82 9.30 2.29 -4.03
C GLY A 82 9.53 3.71 -3.51
N ARG A 83 10.08 4.60 -4.34
CA ARG A 83 10.24 6.03 -4.02
C ARG A 83 8.90 6.73 -3.84
N LEU A 84 7.92 6.46 -4.71
CA LEU A 84 6.59 7.05 -4.63
C LEU A 84 5.81 6.61 -3.37
N PHE A 85 5.87 5.31 -3.06
CA PHE A 85 5.08 4.72 -1.98
C PHE A 85 5.67 5.02 -0.61
N PHE A 86 7.01 4.97 -0.49
CA PHE A 86 7.68 5.06 0.80
C PHE A 86 8.49 6.36 0.98
N ARG A 87 8.65 7.18 -0.06
CA ARG A 87 9.59 8.33 -0.07
C ARG A 87 11.04 7.90 0.20
N CYS A 88 11.38 6.69 -0.24
CA CYS A 88 12.74 6.18 -0.16
C CYS A 88 13.67 7.03 -1.04
N PRO A 89 14.88 7.41 -0.56
CA PRO A 89 15.84 8.17 -1.37
C PRO A 89 16.59 7.30 -2.40
N ALA A 90 16.49 5.97 -2.32
CA ALA A 90 17.22 5.06 -3.22
C ALA A 90 16.68 5.08 -4.66
N GLY A 91 17.56 5.42 -5.59
CA GLY A 91 17.43 5.33 -7.04
C GLY A 91 17.34 3.89 -7.56
N ASP A 92 18.10 2.97 -6.95
CA ASP A 92 18.11 1.53 -7.28
C ASP A 92 17.64 0.70 -6.08
N PHE A 93 16.33 0.47 -6.00
CA PHE A 93 15.71 -0.30 -4.91
C PHE A 93 16.09 -1.79 -4.93
N HIS A 94 16.59 -2.26 -6.08
CA HIS A 94 16.81 -3.67 -6.39
C HIS A 94 18.29 -4.07 -6.45
N CYS A 95 19.20 -3.18 -6.07
CA CYS A 95 20.62 -3.55 -5.98
C CYS A 95 20.80 -4.63 -4.90
N GLY A 96 21.57 -5.66 -5.24
CA GLY A 96 21.92 -6.76 -4.33
C GLY A 96 23.02 -6.36 -3.34
N LEU A 97 23.88 -5.41 -3.72
CA LEU A 97 24.95 -4.91 -2.87
C LEU A 97 24.45 -3.83 -1.91
N ARG A 98 24.55 -4.09 -0.60
CA ARG A 98 24.02 -3.22 0.46
C ARG A 98 24.89 -3.28 1.70
N GLY A 99 25.06 -2.13 2.34
CA GLY A 99 25.70 -2.00 3.65
C GLY A 99 24.71 -1.51 4.70
N PHE A 100 24.80 -1.96 5.93
CA PHE A 100 23.97 -1.45 7.03
C PHE A 100 24.67 -1.59 8.38
N SER A 101 24.25 -0.78 9.35
CA SER A 101 24.69 -0.95 10.73
C SER A 101 23.95 -2.10 11.40
N ARG A 102 24.62 -2.82 12.31
CA ARG A 102 23.97 -3.87 13.11
C ARG A 102 22.77 -3.34 13.87
N ALA A 103 22.90 -2.15 14.46
CA ALA A 103 21.81 -1.48 15.16
C ALA A 103 20.60 -1.21 14.25
N ALA A 104 20.81 -0.80 12.99
CA ALA A 104 19.74 -0.61 12.03
C ALA A 104 19.03 -1.93 11.69
N TYR A 105 19.79 -3.00 11.47
CA TYR A 105 19.24 -4.34 11.22
C TYR A 105 18.34 -4.82 12.35
N ASP A 106 18.82 -4.71 13.60
CA ASP A 106 18.08 -5.14 14.79
C ASP A 106 16.79 -4.32 14.97
N ARG A 107 16.84 -3.01 14.68
CA ARG A 107 15.65 -2.13 14.69
C ARG A 107 14.63 -2.50 13.63
N MET A 108 15.07 -2.92 12.44
CA MET A 108 14.17 -3.32 11.34
C MET A 108 13.40 -4.61 11.64
N LYS A 109 13.89 -5.49 12.50
CA LYS A 109 13.23 -6.77 12.85
C LYS A 109 12.72 -7.49 11.59
N LEU A 110 13.59 -7.69 10.60
CA LEU A 110 13.21 -8.33 9.33
C LEU A 110 12.65 -9.73 9.60
N GLN A 111 11.65 -10.17 8.83
CA GLN A 111 10.97 -11.46 9.03
C GLN A 111 10.87 -12.30 7.76
N THR A 112 11.07 -11.69 6.58
CA THR A 112 10.81 -12.39 5.33
C THR A 112 11.96 -13.31 4.95
N THR A 113 11.65 -14.59 4.74
CA THR A 113 12.63 -15.65 4.44
C THR A 113 12.97 -15.77 2.95
N GLY A 114 12.20 -15.12 2.08
CA GLY A 114 12.32 -15.17 0.62
C GLY A 114 13.18 -14.05 0.01
N MET A 115 12.93 -13.77 -1.28
CA MET A 115 13.60 -12.67 -2.00
C MET A 115 13.08 -11.30 -1.55
N GLU A 116 11.90 -11.27 -0.95
CA GLU A 116 11.23 -10.08 -0.44
C GLU A 116 11.97 -9.50 0.77
N PHE A 117 12.92 -10.24 1.38
CA PHE A 117 13.83 -9.73 2.40
C PHE A 117 14.52 -8.42 1.98
N ALA A 118 14.97 -8.36 0.72
CA ALA A 118 15.56 -7.18 0.14
C ALA A 118 14.55 -6.01 0.10
N GLY A 119 13.30 -6.26 -0.28
CA GLY A 119 12.26 -5.23 -0.27
C GLY A 119 11.92 -4.78 1.16
N GLU A 120 11.77 -5.72 2.08
CA GLU A 120 11.45 -5.48 3.49
C GLU A 120 12.49 -4.57 4.14
N MET A 121 13.78 -4.81 3.90
CA MET A 121 14.86 -3.99 4.43
C MET A 121 14.71 -2.51 4.05
N VAL A 122 14.51 -2.22 2.77
CA VAL A 122 14.42 -0.82 2.30
C VAL A 122 13.11 -0.17 2.78
N VAL A 123 12.01 -0.91 2.73
CA VAL A 123 10.70 -0.43 3.20
C VAL A 123 10.78 -0.09 4.69
N LYS A 124 11.24 -1.02 5.54
CA LYS A 124 11.33 -0.80 6.98
C LYS A 124 12.34 0.27 7.34
N ALA A 125 13.50 0.33 6.68
CA ALA A 125 14.45 1.41 6.90
C ALA A 125 13.80 2.78 6.65
N THR A 126 13.03 2.90 5.58
CA THR A 126 12.34 4.15 5.24
C THR A 126 11.22 4.47 6.23
N LEU A 127 10.41 3.49 6.61
CA LEU A 127 9.31 3.67 7.57
C LEU A 127 9.80 4.02 8.98
N LEU A 128 10.98 3.52 9.37
CA LEU A 128 11.65 3.82 10.64
C LEU A 128 12.39 5.17 10.62
N GLY A 129 12.40 5.88 9.49
CA GLY A 129 13.14 7.14 9.34
C GLY A 129 14.66 6.98 9.44
N LEU A 130 15.18 5.82 9.06
CA LEU A 130 16.62 5.56 9.06
C LEU A 130 17.32 6.41 7.99
N ARG A 131 18.59 6.76 8.21
CA ARG A 131 19.40 7.49 7.23
C ARG A 131 19.83 6.53 6.12
N ILE A 132 19.36 6.78 4.89
CA ILE A 132 19.65 5.94 3.73
C ILE A 132 20.52 6.74 2.74
N ALA A 133 21.66 6.18 2.36
CA ALA A 133 22.55 6.73 1.32
C ALA A 133 22.66 5.79 0.11
N GLU A 134 23.21 6.31 -0.98
CA GLU A 134 23.48 5.55 -2.19
C GLU A 134 24.94 5.64 -2.61
N VAL A 135 25.53 4.51 -2.96
CA VAL A 135 26.88 4.43 -3.51
C VAL A 135 26.78 3.96 -4.97
N PRO A 136 27.39 4.66 -5.95
CA PRO A 136 27.50 4.16 -7.31
C PRO A 136 28.19 2.79 -7.33
N THR A 137 27.57 1.79 -7.95
CA THR A 137 28.09 0.41 -7.98
C THR A 137 28.05 -0.13 -9.39
N THR A 138 29.15 -0.69 -9.88
CA THR A 138 29.18 -1.33 -11.20
C THR A 138 28.59 -2.74 -11.12
N LEU A 139 27.71 -3.09 -12.07
CA LEU A 139 27.22 -4.46 -12.24
C LEU A 139 27.95 -5.14 -13.40
N SER A 140 28.62 -6.25 -13.10
CA SER A 140 29.30 -7.13 -14.05
C SER A 140 28.42 -8.31 -14.48
N PRO A 141 28.68 -8.95 -15.64
CA PRO A 141 28.02 -10.21 -16.00
C PRO A 141 28.25 -11.27 -14.93
N ASP A 142 27.22 -12.05 -14.62
CA ASP A 142 27.34 -13.08 -13.59
C ASP A 142 28.26 -14.21 -14.06
N GLY A 143 29.08 -14.76 -13.16
CA GLY A 143 29.97 -15.89 -13.44
C GLY A 143 29.24 -17.24 -13.51
N ARG A 144 27.91 -17.24 -13.58
CA ARG A 144 27.09 -18.45 -13.46
C ARG A 144 27.10 -19.24 -14.76
N SER A 145 27.32 -20.55 -14.65
CA SER A 145 27.17 -21.48 -15.78
C SER A 145 25.71 -21.90 -16.05
N ARG A 146 24.77 -21.53 -15.17
CA ARG A 146 23.35 -21.93 -15.21
C ARG A 146 22.44 -20.74 -15.50
N PRO A 147 21.33 -20.93 -16.24
CA PRO A 147 20.40 -19.86 -16.53
C PRO A 147 19.78 -19.29 -15.23
N PRO A 148 19.46 -17.99 -15.19
CA PRO A 148 18.85 -17.37 -14.02
C PRO A 148 17.51 -18.04 -13.65
N HIS A 149 17.32 -18.35 -12.37
CA HIS A 149 16.04 -18.86 -11.85
C HIS A 149 14.95 -17.77 -11.72
N LEU A 150 15.13 -16.60 -12.35
CA LEU A 150 14.24 -15.45 -12.26
C LEU A 150 13.07 -15.60 -13.24
N ARG A 151 11.85 -15.47 -12.72
CA ARG A 151 10.63 -15.39 -13.52
C ARG A 151 10.13 -13.95 -13.50
N SER A 152 10.66 -13.12 -14.41
CA SER A 152 10.50 -11.66 -14.46
C SER A 152 9.10 -11.15 -14.06
N TRP A 153 8.03 -11.70 -14.63
CA TRP A 153 6.66 -11.28 -14.32
C TRP A 153 6.17 -11.72 -12.94
N ARG A 154 6.44 -12.98 -12.57
CA ARG A 154 6.04 -13.52 -11.27
C ARG A 154 6.77 -12.80 -10.14
N ASP A 155 8.07 -12.54 -10.32
CA ASP A 155 8.89 -11.85 -9.34
C ASP A 155 8.57 -10.35 -9.27
N GLY A 156 8.34 -9.70 -10.43
CA GLY A 156 7.87 -8.32 -10.49
C GLY A 156 6.53 -8.14 -9.77
N TRP A 157 5.55 -9.01 -10.04
CA TRP A 157 4.25 -9.00 -9.36
C TRP A 157 4.39 -9.25 -7.85
N ARG A 158 5.24 -10.19 -7.45
CA ARG A 158 5.51 -10.50 -6.04
C ARG A 158 6.08 -9.30 -5.29
N ASN A 159 7.01 -8.59 -5.90
CA ASN A 159 7.58 -7.37 -5.34
C ASN A 159 6.56 -6.22 -5.29
N LEU A 160 5.79 -6.02 -6.36
CA LEU A 160 4.72 -5.00 -6.37
C LEU A 160 3.67 -5.29 -5.29
N ARG A 161 3.22 -6.55 -5.17
CA ARG A 161 2.29 -6.98 -4.13
C ARG A 161 2.85 -6.70 -2.75
N PHE A 162 4.13 -7.02 -2.51
CA PHE A 162 4.80 -6.72 -1.25
C PHE A 162 4.77 -5.21 -0.97
N MET A 163 5.18 -4.37 -1.92
CA MET A 163 5.15 -2.92 -1.77
C MET A 163 3.73 -2.38 -1.48
N LEU A 164 2.70 -2.89 -2.16
CA LEU A 164 1.31 -2.49 -1.94
C LEU A 164 0.80 -2.89 -0.55
N LEU A 165 1.17 -4.08 -0.05
CA LEU A 165 0.80 -4.54 1.29
C LEU A 165 1.38 -3.65 2.39
N PHE A 166 2.59 -3.13 2.19
CA PHE A 166 3.22 -2.16 3.10
C PHE A 166 2.80 -0.71 2.84
N SER A 167 1.97 -0.46 1.83
CA SER A 167 1.51 0.88 1.44
C SER A 167 -0.03 0.95 1.33
N PRO A 168 -0.76 0.86 2.46
CA PRO A 168 -2.24 0.90 2.45
C PRO A 168 -2.81 2.16 1.79
N ARG A 169 -2.05 3.27 1.78
CA ARG A 169 -2.44 4.53 1.15
C ARG A 169 -2.60 4.39 -0.36
N TRP A 170 -1.63 3.74 -1.00
CA TRP A 170 -1.62 3.56 -2.45
C TRP A 170 -2.48 2.39 -2.89
N LEU A 171 -2.61 1.36 -2.05
CA LEU A 171 -3.46 0.22 -2.33
C LEU A 171 -4.95 0.54 -2.18
N PHE A 172 -5.34 1.25 -1.12
CA PHE A 172 -6.75 1.41 -0.74
C PHE A 172 -7.21 2.87 -0.71
N LEU A 173 -6.44 3.77 -0.08
CA LEU A 173 -6.91 5.14 0.19
C LEU A 173 -7.07 5.99 -1.08
N TYR A 174 -6.01 6.14 -1.87
CA TYR A 174 -6.04 7.02 -3.04
C TYR A 174 -6.98 6.52 -4.14
N PRO A 175 -6.95 5.22 -4.53
CA PRO A 175 -7.92 4.69 -5.49
C PRO A 175 -9.35 4.79 -4.96
N GLY A 176 -9.55 4.49 -3.67
CA GLY A 176 -10.86 4.60 -3.01
C GLY A 176 -11.42 6.01 -3.01
N LEU A 177 -10.62 7.01 -2.62
CA LEU A 177 -11.02 8.42 -2.64
C LEU A 177 -11.31 8.90 -4.05
N LEU A 178 -10.48 8.56 -5.04
CA LEU A 178 -10.71 8.92 -6.44
C LEU A 178 -12.05 8.36 -6.94
N LEU A 179 -12.29 7.07 -6.72
CA LEU A 179 -13.53 6.42 -7.14
C LEU A 179 -14.76 7.01 -6.44
N MET A 180 -14.63 7.31 -5.14
CA MET A 180 -15.69 7.94 -4.35
C MET A 180 -16.00 9.35 -4.85
N LEU A 181 -14.99 10.17 -5.14
CA LEU A 181 -15.16 11.53 -5.66
C LEU A 181 -15.78 11.53 -7.06
N ILE A 182 -15.35 10.63 -7.95
CA ILE A 182 -15.97 10.45 -9.27
C ILE A 182 -17.44 10.03 -9.12
N GLY A 183 -17.72 9.06 -8.26
CA GLY A 183 -19.09 8.60 -7.98
C GLY A 183 -19.99 9.72 -7.43
N LEU A 184 -19.51 10.49 -6.46
CA LEU A 184 -20.24 11.63 -5.90
C LEU A 184 -20.45 12.74 -6.94
N GLY A 185 -19.43 13.05 -7.74
CA GLY A 185 -19.52 14.08 -8.79
C GLY A 185 -20.51 13.70 -9.90
N VAL A 186 -20.39 12.49 -10.44
CA VAL A 186 -21.30 11.97 -11.48
C VAL A 186 -22.72 11.80 -10.92
N GLY A 187 -22.85 11.27 -9.70
CA GLY A 187 -24.14 11.11 -9.03
C GLY A 187 -24.83 12.45 -8.79
N GLY A 188 -24.13 13.43 -8.22
CA GLY A 188 -24.65 14.78 -8.00
C GLY A 188 -25.08 15.47 -9.29
N TRP A 189 -24.32 15.31 -10.37
CA TRP A 189 -24.65 15.89 -11.68
C TRP A 189 -25.86 15.22 -12.36
N LEU A 190 -26.01 13.91 -12.17
CA LEU A 190 -27.10 13.11 -12.73
C LEU A 190 -28.34 13.09 -11.86
N LEU A 191 -28.30 13.53 -10.60
CA LEU A 191 -29.45 13.48 -9.68
C LEU A 191 -30.67 14.29 -10.18
N PRO A 192 -30.52 15.56 -10.61
CA PRO A 192 -31.68 16.38 -10.98
C PRO A 192 -32.39 15.90 -12.25
N GLU A 193 -31.64 15.55 -13.30
CA GLU A 193 -32.19 15.16 -14.60
C GLU A 193 -31.23 14.28 -15.41
N ALA A 194 -31.71 13.70 -16.51
CA ALA A 194 -30.89 12.91 -17.42
C ALA A 194 -30.00 13.82 -18.27
N ARG A 195 -28.81 13.34 -18.64
CA ARG A 195 -27.81 14.13 -19.38
C ARG A 195 -27.49 13.48 -20.71
N GLN A 196 -27.50 14.27 -21.78
CA GLN A 196 -27.09 13.81 -23.11
C GLN A 196 -25.59 14.03 -23.26
N LEU A 197 -24.84 12.99 -23.64
CA LEU A 197 -23.41 13.05 -23.93
C LEU A 197 -23.16 12.48 -25.33
N GLY A 198 -23.12 13.36 -26.33
CA GLY A 198 -23.10 12.96 -27.73
C GLY A 198 -24.35 12.14 -28.07
N GLN A 199 -24.15 10.90 -28.56
CA GLN A 199 -25.25 10.00 -28.90
C GLN A 199 -25.79 9.20 -27.69
N ALA A 200 -25.07 9.18 -26.56
CA ALA A 200 -25.49 8.43 -25.38
C ALA A 200 -26.32 9.30 -24.42
N LYS A 201 -27.40 8.73 -23.88
CA LYS A 201 -28.18 9.33 -22.79
C LYS A 201 -27.77 8.69 -21.46
N LEU A 202 -27.18 9.49 -20.57
CA LEU A 202 -26.83 9.10 -19.21
C LEU A 202 -28.02 9.36 -18.29
N ASP A 203 -28.48 8.33 -17.61
CA ASP A 203 -29.70 8.37 -16.79
C ASP A 203 -29.53 7.47 -15.55
N VAL A 204 -30.64 6.97 -15.00
CA VAL A 204 -30.69 6.16 -13.77
C VAL A 204 -29.75 4.95 -13.73
N HIS A 205 -29.44 4.33 -14.86
CA HIS A 205 -28.44 3.25 -14.91
C HIS A 205 -27.05 3.77 -14.56
N THR A 206 -26.65 4.91 -15.14
CA THR A 206 -25.37 5.56 -14.83
C THR A 206 -25.35 6.08 -13.39
N LEU A 207 -26.50 6.57 -12.88
CA LEU A 207 -26.66 6.97 -11.48
C LEU A 207 -26.48 5.78 -10.52
N ALA A 208 -26.98 4.59 -10.88
CA ALA A 208 -26.76 3.38 -10.08
C ALA A 208 -25.27 2.99 -10.03
N TYR A 209 -24.56 3.06 -11.16
CA TYR A 209 -23.11 2.82 -11.20
C TYR A 209 -22.32 3.89 -10.44
N SER A 210 -22.76 5.15 -10.43
CA SER A 210 -22.11 6.18 -9.63
C SER A 210 -22.28 5.94 -8.13
N ALA A 211 -23.47 5.49 -7.68
CA ALA A 211 -23.69 5.06 -6.31
C ALA A 211 -22.82 3.84 -5.93
N LEU A 212 -22.68 2.85 -6.82
CA LEU A 212 -21.77 1.72 -6.62
C LEU A 212 -20.31 2.18 -6.50
N ALA A 213 -19.87 3.14 -7.32
CA ALA A 213 -18.54 3.72 -7.23
C ALA A 213 -18.30 4.41 -5.88
N VAL A 214 -19.31 5.13 -5.34
CA VAL A 214 -19.24 5.68 -3.98
C VAL A 214 -19.09 4.59 -2.93
N LEU A 215 -19.88 3.50 -3.00
CA LEU A 215 -19.80 2.38 -2.05
C LEU A 215 -18.44 1.70 -2.08
N LEU A 216 -17.94 1.34 -3.26
CA LEU A 216 -16.64 0.68 -3.42
C LEU A 216 -15.48 1.61 -3.01
N GLY A 217 -15.59 2.90 -3.33
CA GLY A 217 -14.64 3.92 -2.93
C GLY A 217 -14.58 4.07 -1.41
N PHE A 218 -15.74 4.18 -0.76
CA PHE A 218 -15.86 4.27 0.69
C PHE A 218 -15.34 2.99 1.39
N GLN A 219 -15.71 1.81 0.90
CA GLN A 219 -15.23 0.53 1.42
C GLN A 219 -13.69 0.43 1.33
N SER A 220 -13.11 0.90 0.22
CA SER A 220 -11.65 0.96 0.06
C SER A 220 -11.02 1.90 1.09
N VAL A 221 -11.61 3.08 1.33
CA VAL A 221 -11.13 4.00 2.37
C VAL A 221 -11.19 3.36 3.77
N LEU A 222 -12.26 2.63 4.10
CA LEU A 222 -12.37 1.88 5.35
C LEU A 222 -11.27 0.83 5.48
N PHE A 223 -10.99 0.03 4.44
CA PHE A 223 -9.89 -0.93 4.45
C PHE A 223 -8.52 -0.26 4.64
N ALA A 224 -8.31 0.93 4.07
CA ALA A 224 -7.11 1.71 4.31
C ALA A 224 -6.95 2.06 5.80
N LEU A 225 -8.04 2.47 6.45
CA LEU A 225 -8.05 2.78 7.88
C LEU A 225 -7.78 1.53 8.72
N TYR A 226 -8.49 0.42 8.46
CA TYR A 226 -8.31 -0.85 9.17
C TYR A 226 -6.89 -1.38 9.07
N THR A 227 -6.35 -1.43 7.85
CA THR A 227 -5.01 -1.95 7.59
C THR A 227 -3.96 -1.09 8.27
N ARG A 228 -4.14 0.23 8.27
CA ARG A 228 -3.25 1.15 8.96
C ARG A 228 -3.28 0.94 10.47
N THR A 229 -4.47 0.87 11.08
CA THR A 229 -4.62 0.66 12.53
C THR A 229 -4.01 -0.68 12.95
N PHE A 230 -4.27 -1.74 12.18
CA PHE A 230 -3.67 -3.06 12.40
C PHE A 230 -2.15 -3.03 12.29
N ALA A 231 -1.61 -2.40 11.24
CA ALA A 231 -0.16 -2.32 11.01
C ALA A 231 0.56 -1.51 12.09
N ILE A 232 -0.04 -0.43 12.61
CA ILE A 232 0.49 0.31 13.76
C ILE A 232 0.52 -0.59 15.00
N LYS A 233 -0.57 -1.31 15.28
CA LYS A 233 -0.64 -2.22 16.43
C LYS A 233 0.34 -3.38 16.37
N GLN A 234 0.62 -3.90 15.19
CA GLN A 234 1.64 -4.94 15.00
C GLN A 234 3.08 -4.38 15.01
N GLY A 235 3.26 -3.07 15.22
CA GLY A 235 4.57 -2.42 15.19
C GLY A 235 5.22 -2.41 13.79
N LEU A 236 4.44 -2.62 12.73
CA LEU A 236 4.91 -2.60 11.34
C LEU A 236 5.00 -1.16 10.79
N LEU A 237 4.17 -0.26 11.29
CA LEU A 237 4.17 1.17 10.97
C LEU A 237 4.33 2.00 12.23
N HIS A 238 5.17 3.02 12.18
CA HIS A 238 5.32 3.98 13.28
C HIS A 238 4.19 5.02 13.24
N GLU A 239 3.75 5.44 14.43
CA GLU A 239 2.77 6.51 14.55
C GLU A 239 3.34 7.84 14.05
N SER A 240 2.64 8.44 13.08
CA SER A 240 2.97 9.77 12.56
C SER A 240 2.02 10.80 13.19
N PRO A 241 2.53 11.84 13.87
CA PRO A 241 1.70 12.81 14.60
C PRO A 241 0.79 13.66 13.69
N THR A 242 1.20 13.96 12.46
CA THR A 242 0.38 14.69 11.48
C THR A 242 -0.79 13.86 10.95
N LEU A 243 -0.65 12.53 10.89
CA LEU A 243 -1.65 11.63 10.34
C LEU A 243 -2.62 11.07 11.39
N ASN A 244 -2.49 11.45 12.66
CA ASN A 244 -3.37 11.08 13.77
C ASN A 244 -4.43 12.17 14.08
N LYS A 245 -4.47 13.25 13.30
CA LYS A 245 -5.51 14.28 13.45
C LYS A 245 -6.92 13.76 13.13
N PRO A 246 -7.16 12.93 12.08
CA PRO A 246 -8.49 12.41 11.78
C PRO A 246 -8.96 11.34 12.79
N SER A 247 -8.04 10.56 13.37
CA SER A 247 -8.40 9.46 14.28
C SER A 247 -9.00 9.94 15.60
N ARG A 248 -8.80 11.22 15.97
CA ARG A 248 -9.47 11.82 17.13
C ARG A 248 -10.97 12.06 16.93
N PHE A 249 -11.42 12.17 15.68
CA PHE A 249 -12.83 12.37 15.33
C PHE A 249 -13.55 11.07 14.97
N ILE A 250 -12.79 9.99 14.72
CA ILE A 250 -13.33 8.65 14.42
C ILE A 250 -13.41 7.88 15.73
N THR A 251 -14.41 8.22 16.54
CA THR A 251 -14.78 7.46 17.75
C THR A 251 -15.92 6.50 17.42
N LEU A 252 -16.18 5.52 18.30
CA LEU A 252 -17.33 4.63 18.12
C LEU A 252 -18.62 5.44 18.14
N GLU A 253 -18.74 6.37 19.08
CA GLU A 253 -19.91 7.21 19.33
C GLU A 253 -20.20 8.12 18.13
N THR A 254 -19.19 8.80 17.60
CA THR A 254 -19.36 9.62 16.38
C THR A 254 -19.73 8.79 15.17
N GLY A 255 -19.18 7.58 15.04
CA GLY A 255 -19.56 6.63 14.00
C GLY A 255 -21.01 6.18 14.10
N LEU A 256 -21.47 5.80 15.31
CA LEU A 256 -22.85 5.42 15.56
C LEU A 256 -23.82 6.57 15.28
N ALA A 257 -23.48 7.79 15.69
CA ALA A 257 -24.30 8.96 15.44
C ALA A 257 -24.41 9.27 13.93
N VAL A 258 -23.27 9.39 13.23
CA VAL A 258 -23.24 9.70 11.78
C VAL A 258 -23.90 8.59 10.97
N GLY A 259 -23.56 7.33 11.27
CA GLY A 259 -24.13 6.17 10.60
C GLY A 259 -25.64 6.05 10.84
N GLY A 260 -26.10 6.27 12.08
CA GLY A 260 -27.51 6.29 12.43
C GLY A 260 -28.29 7.40 11.70
N VAL A 261 -27.75 8.62 11.65
CA VAL A 261 -28.37 9.73 10.90
C VAL A 261 -28.48 9.38 9.41
N LEU A 262 -27.43 8.85 8.79
CA LEU A 262 -27.46 8.43 7.38
C LEU A 262 -28.48 7.32 7.13
N MET A 263 -28.58 6.35 8.03
CA MET A 263 -29.59 5.29 7.94
C MET A 263 -31.01 5.84 8.08
N LEU A 264 -31.26 6.78 8.99
CA LEU A 264 -32.57 7.43 9.13
C LEU A 264 -32.93 8.24 7.89
N VAL A 265 -31.99 8.98 7.32
CA VAL A 265 -32.18 9.73 6.06
C VAL A 265 -32.52 8.78 4.91
N GLY A 266 -31.75 7.70 4.74
CA GLY A 266 -31.99 6.74 3.67
C GLY A 266 -33.29 5.94 3.87
N PHE A 267 -33.65 5.63 5.11
CA PHE A 267 -34.94 5.01 5.43
C PHE A 267 -36.10 5.96 5.12
N GLY A 268 -36.02 7.22 5.56
CA GLY A 268 -37.01 8.25 5.27
C GLY A 268 -37.19 8.50 3.78
N GLY A 269 -36.10 8.52 3.01
CA GLY A 269 -36.13 8.64 1.55
C GLY A 269 -36.82 7.44 0.89
N SER A 270 -36.57 6.23 1.39
CA SER A 270 -37.24 5.00 0.92
C SER A 270 -38.74 5.01 1.23
N VAL A 271 -39.11 5.38 2.46
CA VAL A 271 -40.53 5.52 2.87
C VAL A 271 -41.24 6.56 2.03
N SER A 272 -40.63 7.71 1.79
CA SER A 272 -41.20 8.75 0.92
C SER A 272 -41.42 8.25 -0.51
N ALA A 273 -40.50 7.44 -1.07
CA ALA A 273 -40.69 6.85 -2.38
C ALA A 273 -41.88 5.86 -2.42
N THR A 274 -42.06 5.08 -1.35
CA THR A 274 -43.20 4.17 -1.20
C THR A 274 -44.53 4.91 -1.00
N LEU A 275 -44.54 5.97 -0.20
CA LEU A 275 -45.74 6.81 0.00
C LEU A 275 -46.17 7.47 -1.31
N GLY A 276 -45.22 8.03 -2.08
CA GLY A 276 -45.52 8.58 -3.41
C GLY A 276 -46.01 7.55 -4.43
N TRP A 277 -45.71 6.26 -4.22
CA TRP A 277 -46.30 5.16 -5.00
C TRP A 277 -47.72 4.83 -4.55
N SER A 278 -47.98 4.85 -3.24
CA SER A 278 -49.32 4.68 -2.67
C SER A 278 -50.29 5.76 -3.12
N GLU A 279 -49.85 7.01 -3.27
CA GLU A 279 -50.66 8.12 -3.81
C GLU A 279 -51.13 7.88 -5.25
N LYS A 280 -50.50 6.93 -5.96
CA LYS A 280 -50.87 6.53 -7.33
C LYS A 280 -51.58 5.18 -7.37
N ASP A 281 -52.18 4.77 -6.26
CA ASP A 281 -52.88 3.48 -6.10
C ASP A 281 -52.01 2.27 -6.48
N PHE A 282 -50.70 2.37 -6.20
CA PHE A 282 -49.72 1.34 -6.59
C PHE A 282 -49.65 1.07 -8.11
N GLY A 283 -50.06 2.04 -8.93
CA GLY A 283 -50.02 1.96 -10.39
C GLY A 283 -48.61 1.99 -10.99
N GLN A 284 -48.54 2.05 -12.33
CA GLN A 284 -47.25 2.08 -13.04
C GLN A 284 -46.45 3.34 -12.69
N LEU A 285 -45.24 3.11 -12.16
CA LEU A 285 -44.29 4.17 -11.82
C LEU A 285 -43.42 4.52 -13.02
N ASN A 286 -43.06 5.81 -13.14
CA ASN A 286 -41.98 6.22 -14.03
C ASN A 286 -40.65 5.83 -13.38
N PRO A 287 -39.90 4.85 -13.91
CA PRO A 287 -38.69 4.35 -13.27
C PRO A 287 -37.64 5.44 -13.09
N SER A 288 -37.57 6.41 -14.01
CA SER A 288 -36.58 7.49 -13.95
C SER A 288 -36.74 8.35 -12.70
N VAL A 289 -37.98 8.69 -12.32
CA VAL A 289 -38.28 9.53 -11.16
C VAL A 289 -38.06 8.76 -9.86
N VAL A 290 -38.57 7.53 -9.79
CA VAL A 290 -38.49 6.73 -8.56
C VAL A 290 -37.05 6.34 -8.26
N LEU A 291 -36.28 5.90 -9.26
CA LEU A 291 -34.88 5.50 -9.04
C LEU A 291 -33.98 6.68 -8.65
N ARG A 292 -34.30 7.91 -9.05
CA ARG A 292 -33.58 9.12 -8.60
C ARG A 292 -33.76 9.41 -7.12
N GLN A 293 -34.85 8.94 -6.52
CA GLN A 293 -35.08 9.02 -5.07
C GLN A 293 -34.55 7.78 -4.34
N VAL A 294 -34.77 6.60 -4.91
CA VAL A 294 -34.41 5.31 -4.29
C VAL A 294 -32.90 5.08 -4.27
N ILE A 295 -32.17 5.39 -5.35
CA ILE A 295 -30.72 5.13 -5.41
C ILE A 295 -29.94 5.89 -4.31
N PRO A 296 -30.14 7.20 -4.10
CA PRO A 296 -29.50 7.92 -2.99
C PRO A 296 -29.93 7.41 -1.62
N SER A 297 -31.19 6.99 -1.48
CA SER A 297 -31.73 6.44 -0.23
C SER A 297 -31.04 5.13 0.14
N ILE A 298 -30.89 4.22 -0.81
CA ILE A 298 -30.15 2.96 -0.65
C ILE A 298 -28.67 3.23 -0.37
N LEU A 299 -28.06 4.19 -1.09
CA LEU A 299 -26.67 4.58 -0.87
C LEU A 299 -26.45 5.10 0.56
N ALA A 300 -27.34 5.97 1.06
CA ALA A 300 -27.27 6.50 2.42
C ALA A 300 -27.43 5.40 3.49
N LEU A 301 -28.39 4.48 3.31
CA LEU A 301 -28.55 3.30 4.18
C LEU A 301 -27.29 2.44 4.22
N ALA A 302 -26.75 2.10 3.05
CA ALA A 302 -25.57 1.24 2.94
C ALA A 302 -24.32 1.90 3.54
N LEU A 303 -24.07 3.18 3.25
CA LEU A 303 -22.97 3.93 3.86
C LEU A 303 -23.13 4.05 5.37
N GLY A 304 -24.33 4.37 5.85
CA GLY A 304 -24.61 4.48 7.28
C GLY A 304 -24.34 3.16 8.02
N PHE A 305 -24.80 2.04 7.45
CA PHE A 305 -24.53 0.71 7.99
C PHE A 305 -23.03 0.36 7.98
N GLN A 306 -22.31 0.66 6.90
CA GLN A 306 -20.86 0.46 6.81
C GLN A 306 -20.09 1.31 7.82
N ILE A 307 -20.51 2.55 8.08
CA ILE A 307 -19.92 3.42 9.11
C ILE A 307 -20.11 2.81 10.49
N VAL A 308 -21.33 2.36 10.83
CA VAL A 308 -21.61 1.71 12.12
C VAL A 308 -20.71 0.49 12.33
N LEU A 309 -20.73 -0.46 11.38
CA LEU A 309 -19.90 -1.67 11.49
C LEU A 309 -18.41 -1.34 11.50
N GLY A 310 -17.97 -0.37 10.70
CA GLY A 310 -16.58 0.02 10.62
C GLY A 310 -16.07 0.70 11.87
N SER A 311 -16.90 1.49 12.53
CA SER A 311 -16.58 2.09 13.84
C SER A 311 -16.48 1.03 14.94
N PHE A 312 -17.36 0.01 14.96
CA PHE A 312 -17.19 -1.13 15.85
C PHE A 312 -15.87 -1.87 15.58
N PHE A 313 -15.56 -2.16 14.32
CA PHE A 313 -14.34 -2.86 13.95
C PHE A 313 -13.07 -2.07 14.33
N LEU A 314 -13.04 -0.76 14.07
CA LEU A 314 -11.96 0.12 14.52
C LEU A 314 -11.85 0.18 16.04
N SER A 315 -12.97 0.22 16.75
CA SER A 315 -12.99 0.18 18.21
C SER A 315 -12.39 -1.13 18.74
N VAL A 316 -12.77 -2.29 18.17
CA VAL A 316 -12.20 -3.60 18.52
C VAL A 316 -10.71 -3.66 18.21
N LEU A 317 -10.30 -3.20 17.03
CA LEU A 317 -8.90 -3.02 16.71
C LEU A 317 -8.23 -2.01 17.63
N GLY A 318 -8.95 -1.11 18.30
CA GLY A 318 -8.45 -0.13 19.26
C GLY A 318 -8.29 -0.68 20.67
N LEU A 319 -9.10 -1.67 21.08
CA LEU A 319 -9.02 -2.34 22.38
C LEU A 319 -7.60 -2.90 22.61
N GLU A 320 -6.94 -2.44 23.66
CA GLU A 320 -5.69 -3.03 24.11
C GLU A 320 -5.97 -4.36 24.80
N SER A 321 -5.22 -5.41 24.45
CA SER A 321 -5.00 -6.51 25.37
C SER A 321 -4.11 -5.96 26.50
N LYS A 322 -4.67 -5.82 27.69
CA LYS A 322 -3.91 -5.58 28.94
C LYS A 322 -3.01 -6.77 29.35
N GLY A 323 -2.53 -7.59 28.41
CA GLY A 323 -1.71 -8.76 28.68
C GLY A 323 -0.61 -8.93 27.65
N GLY A 324 0.64 -8.72 28.07
CA GLY A 324 1.82 -8.96 27.23
C GLY A 324 3.07 -8.15 27.57
N ALA A 325 3.24 -7.68 28.80
CA ALA A 325 4.53 -7.21 29.33
C ALA A 325 4.62 -7.64 30.79
N GLY A 326 4.98 -8.91 30.99
CA GLY A 326 5.52 -9.46 32.21
C GLY A 326 6.89 -10.05 31.88
#